data_AF-A0A330M622-F1
#
_entry.id   AF-A0A330M622-F1
#
_cell.length_a   1.000
_cell.length_b   1.000
_cell.length_c   1.000
_cell.angle_alpha   90.00
_cell.angle_beta   90.00
_cell.angle_gamma   90.00
#
_symmetry.space_group_name_H-M   'P 1'
#
loop_
_entity.id
_entity.type
_entity.pdbx_description
1 polymer ?
#
loop_
_entity_poly.entity_id
_entity_poly.type
_entity_poly.pdbx_seq_one_letter_code
_entity_poly.pdbx_strand_id
1 'polypeptide(L)'
;MSTCIQTLIEKLTDTAQRFRLGQEAEASQRLKQCLDLLEPMLPNLIKADEILNKTPEMLAAQERHDWLALADNLEYELPMLLGDKQV
;
A
#
# COMPACT_ATOMS: atom_id res chain seq x y z
N MET A 1 19.27 3.08 -4.22
CA MET A 1 17.84 3.48 -4.17
C MET A 1 16.88 2.30 -4.00
N SER A 2 17.30 1.03 -4.14
CA SER A 2 16.41 -0.14 -4.03
C SER A 2 15.91 -0.49 -2.61
N THR A 3 16.56 0.00 -1.56
CA THR A 3 16.23 -0.39 -0.17
C THR A 3 14.94 0.26 0.36
N CYS A 4 14.58 1.46 -0.11
CA CYS A 4 13.41 2.19 0.37
C CYS A 4 12.10 1.57 -0.14
N ILE A 5 12.05 1.17 -1.42
CA ILE A 5 10.90 0.49 -2.01
C ILE A 5 10.66 -0.86 -1.34
N GLN A 6 11.72 -1.64 -1.13
CA GLN A 6 11.62 -2.93 -0.45
C GLN A 6 11.07 -2.78 0.98
N THR A 7 11.57 -1.79 1.74
CA THR A 7 11.04 -1.48 3.08
C THR A 7 9.56 -1.10 3.05
N LEU A 8 9.13 -0.34 2.05
CA LEU A 8 7.72 0.04 1.89
C LEU A 8 6.84 -1.19 1.59
N ILE A 9 7.28 -2.07 0.68
CA ILE A 9 6.57 -3.32 0.34
C ILE A 9 6.38 -4.22 1.57
N GLU A 10 7.41 -4.37 2.39
CA GLU A 10 7.34 -5.14 3.64
C GLU A 10 6.33 -4.54 4.62
N LYS A 11 6.30 -3.21 4.75
CA LYS A 11 5.33 -2.51 5.61
C LYS A 11 3.90 -2.63 5.10
N LEU A 12 3.70 -2.55 3.79
CA LEU A 12 2.39 -2.76 3.16
C LEU A 12 1.89 -4.19 3.42
N THR A 13 2.77 -5.18 3.28
CA THR A 13 2.47 -6.60 3.54
C THR A 13 2.08 -6.84 5.00
N ASP A 14 2.86 -6.33 5.97
CA ASP A 14 2.51 -6.45 7.39
C ASP A 14 1.18 -5.73 7.72
N THR A 15 0.93 -4.57 7.11
CA THR A 15 -0.34 -3.85 7.27
C THR A 15 -1.53 -4.66 6.75
N ALA A 16 -1.38 -5.30 5.58
CA ALA A 16 -2.40 -6.18 5.01
C ALA A 16 -2.73 -7.36 5.93
N GLN A 17 -1.70 -8.02 6.48
CA GLN A 17 -1.88 -9.14 7.41
C GLN A 17 -2.68 -8.73 8.65
N ARG A 18 -2.49 -7.51 9.15
CA ARG A 18 -3.26 -6.97 10.29
C ARG A 18 -4.72 -6.75 9.96
N PHE A 19 -5.03 -6.22 8.78
CA PHE A 19 -6.41 -6.15 8.31
C PHE A 19 -7.06 -7.54 8.25
N ARG A 20 -6.34 -8.56 7.75
CA ARG A 20 -6.83 -9.95 7.72
C ARG A 20 -7.06 -10.54 9.12
N LEU A 21 -6.27 -10.14 10.10
CA LEU A 21 -6.42 -10.55 11.51
C LEU A 21 -7.49 -9.76 12.28
N GLY A 22 -8.19 -8.83 11.63
CA GLY A 22 -9.18 -7.95 12.28
C GLY A 22 -8.56 -6.88 13.18
N GLN A 23 -7.27 -6.58 13.03
CA GLN A 23 -6.55 -5.55 13.80
C GLN A 23 -6.67 -4.18 13.13
N GLU A 24 -7.90 -3.75 12.83
CA GLU A 24 -8.19 -2.66 11.89
C GLU A 24 -7.67 -1.31 12.38
N ALA A 25 -7.74 -1.05 13.69
CA ALA A 25 -7.25 0.19 14.30
C ALA A 25 -5.73 0.33 14.14
N GLU A 26 -4.98 -0.74 14.41
CA GLU A 26 -3.52 -0.74 14.22
C GLU A 26 -3.16 -0.70 12.73
N ALA A 27 -3.85 -1.49 11.91
CA ALA A 27 -3.64 -1.53 10.48
C ALA A 27 -3.88 -0.17 9.82
N SER A 28 -4.91 0.57 10.24
CA SER A 28 -5.19 1.92 9.74
C SER A 28 -4.09 2.93 10.08
N GLN A 29 -3.51 2.83 11.28
CA GLN A 29 -2.36 3.65 11.67
C GLN A 29 -1.12 3.34 10.82
N ARG A 30 -0.85 2.06 10.58
CA ARG A 30 0.27 1.63 9.74
C ARG A 30 0.07 1.96 8.26
N LEU A 31 -1.17 1.89 7.77
CA LEU A 31 -1.51 2.31 6.41
C LEU A 31 -1.14 3.78 6.20
N LYS A 32 -1.51 4.65 7.14
CA LYS A 32 -1.10 6.06 7.10
C LYS A 32 0.42 6.22 7.00
N GLN A 33 1.17 5.49 7.82
CA GLN A 33 2.65 5.52 7.76
C GLN A 33 3.20 5.03 6.41
N CYS A 34 2.56 4.04 5.78
CA CYS A 34 2.95 3.57 4.45
C CYS A 34 2.71 4.65 3.39
N LEU A 35 1.57 5.37 3.47
CA LEU A 35 1.27 6.49 2.57
C LEU A 35 2.26 7.66 2.76
N ASP A 36 2.58 8.01 4.01
CA ASP A 36 3.58 9.03 4.33
C ASP A 36 4.98 8.68 3.78
N LEU A 37 5.31 7.38 3.67
CA LEU A 37 6.55 6.90 3.05
C LEU A 37 6.47 6.89 1.52
N LEU A 38 5.31 6.59 0.96
CA LEU A 38 5.08 6.51 -0.49
C LEU A 38 5.05 7.90 -1.14
N GLU A 39 4.41 8.88 -0.50
CA GLU A 39 4.21 10.23 -1.05
C GLU A 39 5.50 10.88 -1.59
N PRO A 40 6.63 10.96 -0.83
CA PRO A 40 7.87 11.54 -1.35
C PRO A 40 8.54 10.69 -2.45
N MET A 41 8.16 9.42 -2.58
CA MET A 41 8.71 8.51 -3.59
C MET A 41 7.97 8.64 -4.92
N LEU A 42 6.68 8.99 -4.91
CA LEU A 42 5.81 9.06 -6.10
C LEU A 42 6.43 9.79 -7.30
N PRO A 43 7.07 10.97 -7.17
CA PRO A 43 7.60 11.69 -8.33
C PRO A 43 8.73 10.94 -9.08
N ASN A 44 9.34 9.95 -8.42
CA ASN A 44 10.47 9.18 -8.95
C ASN A 44 10.05 7.77 -9.42
N LEU A 45 8.76 7.41 -9.31
CA LEU A 45 8.26 6.10 -9.73
C LEU A 45 7.74 6.18 -11.16
N ILE A 46 8.11 5.18 -11.97
CA ILE A 46 7.66 5.09 -13.38
C ILE A 46 6.14 4.91 -13.44
N LYS A 47 5.57 4.18 -12.48
CA LYS A 47 4.15 3.83 -12.41
C LYS A 47 3.37 4.71 -11.42
N ALA A 48 3.80 5.94 -11.18
CA ALA A 48 3.16 6.84 -10.22
C ALA A 48 1.66 7.03 -10.46
N ASP A 49 1.24 7.23 -11.71
CA ASP A 49 -0.18 7.38 -12.06
C ASP A 49 -0.99 6.09 -11.78
N GLU A 50 -0.43 4.92 -12.10
CA GLU A 50 -1.08 3.62 -11.81
C GLU A 50 -1.25 3.40 -10.31
N ILE A 51 -0.24 3.76 -9.51
CA ILE A 51 -0.28 3.70 -8.05
C ILE A 51 -1.34 4.67 -7.50
N LEU A 52 -1.38 5.91 -8.00
CA LEU A 52 -2.37 6.90 -7.57
C LEU A 52 -3.80 6.45 -7.91
N ASN A 53 -3.99 5.80 -9.05
CA ASN A 53 -5.28 5.24 -9.46
C ASN A 53 -5.80 4.11 -8.56
N LYS A 54 -4.95 3.51 -7.70
CA LYS A 54 -5.38 2.56 -6.67
C LYS A 54 -5.96 3.22 -5.43
N THR A 55 -5.63 4.48 -5.17
CA THR A 55 -6.09 5.22 -3.99
C THR A 55 -7.62 5.25 -3.84
N PRO A 56 -8.42 5.52 -4.89
CA PRO A 56 -9.88 5.48 -4.80
C PRO A 56 -10.43 4.09 -4.45
N GLU A 57 -9.85 3.03 -5.01
CA GLU A 57 -10.27 1.65 -4.72
C GLU A 57 -10.01 1.29 -3.26
N MET A 58 -8.82 1.64 -2.75
CA MET A 58 -8.44 1.46 -1.34
C MET A 58 -9.32 2.28 -0.38
N LEU A 59 -9.60 3.54 -0.72
CA LEU A 59 -10.48 4.40 0.07
C LEU A 59 -11.90 3.82 0.13
N ALA A 60 -12.44 3.41 -1.01
CA ALA A 60 -13.77 2.82 -1.08
C ALA A 60 -13.86 1.49 -0.31
N ALA A 61 -12.80 0.67 -0.31
CA ALA A 61 -12.71 -0.53 0.53
C ALA A 61 -12.72 -0.16 2.01
N GLN A 62 -11.95 0.86 2.42
CA GLN A 62 -11.93 1.35 3.80
C GLN A 62 -13.29 1.89 4.26
N GLU A 63 -13.98 2.69 3.44
CA GLU A 63 -15.31 3.24 3.77
C GLU A 63 -16.40 2.16 3.92
N ARG A 64 -16.27 1.06 3.19
CA ARG A 64 -17.18 -0.10 3.30
C ARG A 64 -16.78 -1.10 4.39
N HIS A 65 -15.69 -0.84 5.11
CA HIS A 65 -15.05 -1.80 6.02
C HIS A 65 -14.70 -3.14 5.34
N ASP A 66 -14.41 -3.09 4.04
CA ASP A 66 -13.98 -4.24 3.24
C ASP A 66 -12.47 -4.44 3.43
N TRP A 67 -12.10 -4.92 4.62
CA TRP A 67 -10.71 -5.06 5.03
C TRP A 67 -9.94 -6.10 4.25
N LEU A 68 -10.64 -7.09 3.67
CA LEU A 68 -10.01 -8.08 2.81
C LEU A 68 -9.64 -7.48 1.45
N ALA A 69 -10.55 -6.73 0.83
CA ALA A 69 -10.22 -6.03 -0.42
C ALA A 69 -9.11 -4.99 -0.23
N LEU A 70 -9.12 -4.27 0.92
CA LEU A 70 -8.03 -3.37 1.26
C LEU A 70 -6.71 -4.13 1.46
N ALA A 71 -6.72 -5.27 2.16
CA ALA A 71 -5.53 -6.09 2.34
C ALA A 71 -4.97 -6.61 1.01
N ASP A 72 -5.82 -7.02 0.07
CA ASP A 72 -5.38 -7.50 -1.26
C ASP A 72 -4.65 -6.39 -2.03
N ASN A 73 -5.17 -5.16 -1.97
CA ASN A 73 -4.51 -3.99 -2.56
C ASN A 73 -3.11 -3.75 -1.97
N LEU A 74 -2.98 -3.87 -0.65
CA LEU A 74 -1.74 -3.60 0.08
C LEU A 74 -0.70 -4.73 -0.08
N GLU A 75 -1.14 -5.98 -0.14
CA GLU A 75 -0.25 -7.15 -0.16
C GLU A 75 0.20 -7.53 -1.58
N TYR A 76 -0.66 -7.31 -2.58
CA TYR A 76 -0.41 -7.79 -3.93
C TYR A 76 -0.37 -6.64 -4.94
N GLU A 77 -1.41 -5.83 -5.02
CA GLU A 77 -1.55 -4.89 -6.14
C GLU A 77 -0.53 -3.76 -6.09
N LEU A 78 -0.42 -3.04 -4.96
CA LEU A 78 0.58 -1.98 -4.79
C LEU A 78 2.02 -2.51 -4.86
N PRO A 79 2.39 -3.61 -4.17
CA PRO A 79 3.72 -4.20 -4.31
C PRO A 79 4.08 -4.60 -5.73
N MET A 80 3.13 -5.11 -6.52
CA MET A 80 3.38 -5.39 -7.94
C MET A 80 3.74 -4.14 -8.73
N LEU A 81 3.05 -3.02 -8.49
CA LEU A 81 3.36 -1.75 -9.16
C LEU A 81 4.70 -1.14 -8.71
N LEU A 82 5.05 -1.33 -7.42
CA LEU A 82 6.27 -0.83 -6.81
C LEU A 82 7.51 -1.68 -7.15
N GLY A 83 7.34 -3.00 -7.23
CA GLY A 83 8.40 -3.98 -7.45
C GLY A 83 8.70 -4.27 -8.92
N ASP A 84 7.77 -3.96 -9.83
CA ASP A 84 8.03 -4.07 -11.27
C ASP A 84 9.16 -3.11 -11.65
N LYS A 85 10.12 -3.59 -12.47
CA LYS A 85 11.44 -2.97 -12.69
C LYS A 85 11.34 -1.44 -12.83
N GLN A 86 11.65 -0.72 -11.75
CA GLN A 86 11.80 0.73 -11.75
C GLN A 86 13.16 1.15 -12.36
N VAL A 87 13.65 0.41 -13.36
CA VAL A 87 15.01 0.53 -13.95
C VAL A 87 14.93 1.14 -15.34
#